data_AF-A0A2E5STQ1-F1
#
_entry.id   AF-A0A2E5STQ1-F1
#
_cell.length_a   1.000
_cell.length_b   1.000
_cell.length_c   1.000
_cell.angle_alpha   90.00
_cell.angle_beta   90.00
_cell.angle_gamma   90.00
#
_symmetry.space_group_name_H-M   'P 1'
#
loop_
_entity.id
_entity.type
_entity.pdbx_description
1 polymer ?
#
loop_
_entity_poly.entity_id
_entity_poly.type
_entity_poly.pdbx_seq_one_letter_code
_entity_poly.pdbx_strand_id
1 'polypeptide(L)'
;MSIPLNTLRPNSPSINNLADARLWIDSFPRPSGFSPYAWISTKRIALEVWKCFFLGNKFNRNLNFMHPSFYTMIRTPEGLPLLKENSIRGRS
;
A
#
# COMPACT_ATOMS: atom_id res chain seq x y z
N MET A 1 20.47 -35.03 -10.02
CA MET A 1 20.69 -33.84 -9.16
C MET A 1 19.38 -33.07 -9.10
N SER A 2 18.58 -33.32 -8.08
CA SER A 2 17.28 -32.68 -7.88
C SER A 2 17.49 -31.27 -7.33
N ILE A 3 17.15 -30.26 -8.12
CA ILE A 3 17.08 -28.87 -7.68
C ILE A 3 15.86 -28.78 -6.75
N PRO A 4 16.00 -28.39 -5.47
CA PRO A 4 14.83 -28.09 -4.68
C PRO A 4 14.19 -26.83 -5.28
N LEU A 5 13.00 -26.97 -5.86
CA LEU A 5 12.12 -25.84 -6.15
C LEU A 5 11.88 -25.17 -4.80
N ASN A 6 12.66 -24.14 -4.51
CA ASN A 6 12.38 -23.20 -3.45
C ASN A 6 11.03 -22.59 -3.83
N THR A 7 9.97 -23.13 -3.23
CA THR A 7 8.64 -22.56 -3.26
C THR A 7 8.80 -21.11 -2.87
N LEU A 8 8.69 -20.20 -3.85
CA LEU A 8 8.56 -18.78 -3.63
C LEU A 8 7.40 -18.61 -2.65
N ARG A 9 7.74 -18.56 -1.36
CA ARG A 9 6.81 -18.15 -0.32
C ARG A 9 6.27 -16.81 -0.81
N PRO A 10 4.96 -16.55 -0.75
CA PRO A 10 4.51 -15.18 -0.89
C PRO A 10 5.25 -14.43 0.21
N ASN A 11 6.22 -13.58 -0.17
CA ASN A 11 7.06 -12.86 0.77
C ASN A 11 6.11 -12.22 1.77
N SER A 12 6.15 -12.70 3.01
CA SER A 12 5.38 -12.09 4.08
C SER A 12 5.81 -10.63 4.12
N PRO A 13 4.88 -9.66 4.05
CA PRO A 13 5.26 -8.26 4.10
C PRO A 13 6.10 -8.02 5.36
N SER A 14 7.21 -7.29 5.25
CA SER A 14 8.01 -6.94 6.45
C SER A 14 7.18 -6.17 7.49
N ILE A 15 6.05 -5.60 7.07
CA ILE A 15 5.08 -4.90 7.89
C ILE A 15 3.98 -5.89 8.31
N ASN A 16 4.01 -6.28 9.58
CA ASN A 16 3.12 -7.32 10.14
C ASN A 16 1.97 -6.75 10.98
N ASN A 17 2.00 -5.46 11.30
CA ASN A 17 0.96 -4.82 12.11
C ASN A 17 0.64 -3.41 11.61
N LEU A 18 -0.46 -2.87 12.12
CA LEU A 18 -0.97 -1.55 11.73
C LEU A 18 -0.09 -0.38 12.21
N ALA A 19 0.68 -0.56 13.28
CA ALA A 19 1.59 0.47 13.78
C ALA A 19 2.79 0.64 12.85
N ASP A 20 3.38 -0.46 12.40
CA ASP A 20 4.47 -0.47 11.41
C ASP A 20 3.99 0.10 10.07
N ALA A 21 2.77 -0.22 9.66
CA ALA A 21 2.17 0.33 8.45
C ALA A 21 2.02 1.86 8.53
N ARG A 22 1.65 2.37 9.72
CA ARG A 22 1.57 3.81 9.95
C ARG A 22 2.94 4.48 9.88
N LEU A 23 3.97 3.89 10.49
CA LEU A 23 5.34 4.40 10.41
C LEU A 23 5.85 4.43 8.96
N TRP A 24 5.56 3.38 8.20
CA TRP A 24 5.84 3.31 6.76
C TRP A 24 5.16 4.42 5.97
N ILE A 25 3.86 4.65 6.18
CA ILE A 25 3.15 5.75 5.51
C ILE A 25 3.73 7.10 5.95
N ASP A 26 4.11 7.22 7.22
CA ASP A 26 4.61 8.48 7.77
C ASP A 26 6.00 8.86 7.28
N SER A 27 6.81 7.90 6.82
CA SER A 27 8.13 8.16 6.21
C SER A 27 8.05 8.88 4.87
N PHE A 28 6.88 8.91 4.20
CA PHE A 28 6.73 9.61 2.94
C PHE A 28 6.58 11.12 3.14
N PRO A 29 7.45 11.95 2.52
CA PRO A 29 7.34 13.39 2.59
C PRO A 29 6.14 13.88 1.78
N ARG A 30 5.58 15.01 2.20
CA ARG A 30 4.52 15.69 1.43
C ARG A 30 5.08 16.16 0.08
N PRO A 31 4.42 15.84 -1.04
CA PRO A 31 4.80 16.36 -2.35
C PRO A 31 4.69 17.89 -2.41
N SER A 32 5.62 18.52 -3.13
CA SER A 32 5.58 19.97 -3.38
C SER A 32 4.27 20.36 -4.07
N GLY A 33 3.62 21.43 -3.61
CA GLY A 33 2.34 21.90 -4.16
C GLY A 33 1.10 21.14 -3.65
N PHE A 34 1.25 20.08 -2.86
CA PHE A 34 0.10 19.36 -2.29
C PHE A 34 -0.37 20.02 -0.99
N SER A 35 -1.68 20.25 -0.83
CA SER A 35 -2.21 20.84 0.41
C SER A 35 -1.88 19.95 1.62
N PRO A 36 -1.45 20.50 2.78
CA PRO A 36 -1.22 19.72 4.01
C PRO A 36 -2.44 18.90 4.42
N TYR A 37 -3.63 19.47 4.30
CA TYR A 37 -4.89 18.78 4.60
C TYR A 37 -5.13 17.60 3.65
N ALA A 38 -4.94 17.83 2.35
CA ALA A 38 -5.07 16.79 1.34
C ALA A 38 -4.07 15.65 1.61
N TRP A 39 -2.83 15.97 1.98
CA TRP A 39 -1.80 14.98 2.28
C TRP A 39 -2.13 14.12 3.51
N ILE A 40 -2.63 14.74 4.58
CA ILE A 40 -3.09 14.01 5.77
C ILE A 40 -4.24 13.06 5.39
N SER A 41 -5.18 13.52 4.57
CA SER A 41 -6.27 12.68 4.06
C SER A 41 -5.75 11.51 3.20
N THR A 42 -4.77 11.75 2.33
CA THR A 42 -4.11 10.70 1.54
C THR A 42 -3.46 9.64 2.42
N LYS A 43 -2.72 10.04 3.46
CA LYS A 43 -2.10 9.11 4.42
C LYS A 43 -3.14 8.29 5.20
N ARG A 44 -4.27 8.90 5.60
CA ARG A 44 -5.38 8.21 6.27
C ARG A 44 -5.98 7.13 5.38
N ILE A 45 -6.20 7.43 4.10
CA ILE A 45 -6.71 6.46 3.13
C ILE A 45 -5.70 5.32 2.93
N ALA A 46 -4.40 5.62 2.85
CA ALA A 46 -3.37 4.59 2.73
C ALA A 46 -3.40 3.65 3.95
N LEU A 47 -3.54 4.20 5.16
CA LEU A 47 -3.63 3.40 6.38
C LEU A 47 -4.89 2.53 6.42
N GLU A 48 -6.01 3.01 5.87
CA GLU A 48 -7.23 2.23 5.73
C GLU A 48 -7.05 1.03 4.79
N VAL A 49 -6.29 1.21 3.70
CA VAL A 49 -5.92 0.11 2.80
C VAL A 49 -5.10 -0.95 3.55
N TRP A 50 -4.10 -0.54 4.34
CA TRP A 50 -3.35 -1.46 5.20
C TRP A 50 -4.24 -2.17 6.21
N LYS A 51 -5.18 -1.46 6.83
CA LYS A 51 -6.15 -2.07 7.75
C LYS A 51 -7.01 -3.14 7.05
N CYS A 52 -7.51 -2.85 5.85
CA CYS A 52 -8.26 -3.82 5.05
C CYS A 52 -7.41 -5.04 4.71
N PHE A 53 -6.14 -4.84 4.34
CA PHE A 53 -5.19 -5.93 4.07
C PHE A 53 -5.00 -6.85 5.28
N PHE A 54 -4.72 -6.29 6.47
CA PHE A 54 -4.57 -7.09 7.69
C PHE A 54 -5.84 -7.83 8.12
N LEU A 55 -7.01 -7.24 7.84
CA LEU A 55 -8.30 -7.87 8.14
C LEU A 55 -8.75 -8.87 7.06
N GLY A 56 -8.02 -9.01 5.95
CA GLY A 56 -8.45 -9.80 4.79
C GLY A 56 -9.70 -9.25 4.08
N ASN A 57 -10.06 -8.00 4.36
CA ASN A 57 -11.25 -7.35 3.83
C ASN A 57 -10.97 -6.68 2.49
N LYS A 58 -11.98 -6.65 1.61
CA LYS A 58 -11.91 -5.90 0.36
C LYS A 58 -11.96 -4.40 0.66
N PHE A 59 -11.06 -3.64 0.03
CA PHE A 59 -11.13 -2.20 0.02
C PHE A 59 -12.12 -1.75 -1.06
N ASN A 60 -13.25 -1.17 -0.65
CA ASN A 60 -14.37 -0.84 -1.56
C ASN A 60 -14.39 0.63 -2.03
N ARG A 61 -13.43 1.46 -1.62
CA ARG A 61 -13.37 2.85 -2.10
C ARG A 61 -12.57 2.95 -3.39
N ASN A 62 -13.00 3.88 -4.23
CA ASN A 62 -12.29 4.19 -5.46
C ASN A 62 -11.00 4.98 -5.13
N LEU A 63 -9.86 4.51 -5.63
CA LEU A 63 -8.52 5.11 -5.45
C LEU A 63 -7.99 5.78 -6.72
N ASN A 64 -8.86 6.07 -7.67
CA ASN A 64 -8.48 6.73 -8.92
C ASN A 64 -8.04 8.17 -8.65
N PHE A 65 -7.05 8.63 -9.42
CA PHE A 65 -6.55 10.02 -9.40
C PHE A 65 -5.85 10.46 -8.10
N MET A 66 -5.37 9.51 -7.30
CA MET A 66 -4.49 9.84 -6.18
C MET A 66 -3.09 10.23 -6.69
N HIS A 67 -2.39 11.07 -5.92
CA HIS A 67 -1.00 11.45 -6.21
C HIS A 67 -0.12 10.18 -6.35
N PRO A 68 0.87 10.13 -7.27
CA PRO A 68 1.70 8.93 -7.47
C PRO A 68 2.30 8.34 -6.18
N SER A 69 2.69 9.20 -5.23
CA SER A 69 3.21 8.80 -3.92
C SER A 69 2.24 7.94 -3.09
N PHE A 70 0.93 8.08 -3.31
CA PHE A 70 -0.08 7.24 -2.67
C PHE A 70 0.08 5.77 -3.09
N TYR A 71 0.30 5.50 -4.37
CA TYR A 71 0.45 4.14 -4.87
C TYR A 71 1.72 3.46 -4.33
N THR A 72 2.75 4.23 -3.99
CA THR A 72 3.92 3.71 -3.26
C THR A 72 3.65 3.42 -1.79
N MET A 73 2.76 4.18 -1.13
CA MET A 73 2.41 3.94 0.28
C MET A 73 1.62 2.63 0.49
N ILE A 74 0.81 2.26 -0.50
CA ILE A 74 -0.01 1.03 -0.48
C ILE A 74 0.70 -0.17 -1.11
N ARG A 75 2.02 -0.07 -1.26
CA ARG A 75 2.91 -1.20 -1.53
C ARG A 75 3.67 -1.54 -0.26
N THR A 76 4.03 -2.80 -0.15
CA THR A 76 4.97 -3.23 0.86
C THR A 76 6.37 -2.67 0.54
N PRO A 77 7.30 -2.59 1.50
CA PRO A 77 8.68 -2.19 1.25
C PRO A 77 9.37 -3.03 0.15
N GLU A 78 8.93 -4.27 -0.03
CA GLU A 78 9.41 -5.21 -1.04
C GLU A 78 8.77 -4.96 -2.43
N GLY A 79 7.87 -3.97 -2.54
CA GLY A 79 7.20 -3.59 -3.77
C GLY A 79 5.93 -4.38 -4.08
N LEU A 80 5.47 -5.25 -3.17
CA LEU A 80 4.24 -6.03 -3.40
C LEU A 80 2.99 -5.15 -3.24
N PRO A 81 2.02 -5.22 -4.17
CA PRO A 81 0.79 -4.45 -4.06
C PRO A 81 -0.14 -5.05 -2.99
N LEU A 82 -0.65 -4.22 -2.07
CA LEU A 82 -1.61 -4.66 -1.05
C LEU A 82 -3.02 -4.90 -1.60
N LEU A 83 -3.34 -4.22 -2.70
CA LEU A 83 -4.62 -4.36 -3.39
C LEU A 83 -4.39 -5.14 -4.69
N LYS A 84 -5.33 -6.03 -5.01
CA LYS A 84 -5.38 -6.64 -6.34
C LYS A 84 -5.51 -5.52 -7.38
N GLU A 85 -4.76 -5.65 -8.47
CA GLU A 85 -4.63 -4.65 -9.53
C GLU A 85 -5.99 -4.15 -10.06
N ASN A 86 -7.02 -5.02 -10.04
CA ASN A 86 -8.39 -4.72 -10.44
C ASN A 86 -9.10 -3.65 -9.57
N SER A 87 -8.62 -3.37 -8.36
CA SER A 87 -9.14 -2.32 -7.47
C SER A 87 -8.44 -0.96 -7.68
N ILE A 88 -7.33 -0.93 -8.40
CA ILE A 88 -6.56 0.29 -8.72
C ILE A 88 -6.76 0.59 -10.21
N ARG A 89 -7.93 1.12 -10.58
CA ARG A 89 -8.25 1.37 -11.99
C ARG A 89 -7.76 2.76 -12.43
N GLY A 90 -6.44 2.88 -12.56
CA GLY A 90 -5.75 4.10 -13.02
C GLY A 90 -4.72 3.84 -14.11
N ARG A 91 -5.06 3.08 -15.15
CA ARG A 91 -4.30 3.04 -16.42
C ARG A 91 -5.22 2.65 -17.58
N SER A 92 -5.57 3.63 -18.40
CA SER A 92 -5.58 3.60 -19.86
C SER A 92 -5.58 5.05 -20.32
#